data_AF-A0A0D0VVE9-F1
#
_entry.id   AF-A0A0D0VVE9-F1
#
_cell.length_a   1.000
_cell.length_b   1.000
_cell.length_c   1.000
_cell.angle_alpha   90.00
_cell.angle_beta   90.00
_cell.angle_gamma   90.00
#
_symmetry.space_group_name_H-M   'P 1'
#
loop_
_entity.id
_entity.type
_entity.pdbx_description
1 polymer ?
#
loop_
_entity_poly.entity_id
_entity_poly.type
_entity_poly.pdbx_seq_one_letter_code
_entity_poly.pdbx_strand_id
1 'polypeptide(L)'
;MPRDKYGWQPAKVELFKRRLTIQQVAEEIGVPERHLRNALAGKTYPMPEVRRGLPRLLDVPLSDLFCAEMLEASYDPRKGSAVRS
;
A
#
# COMPACT_ATOMS: atom_id res chain seq x y z
N MET A 1 -18.67 -3.37 -4.49
CA MET A 1 -17.19 -3.48 -4.39
C MET A 1 -16.88 -4.36 -3.19
N PRO A 2 -16.19 -5.50 -3.33
CA PRO A 2 -15.85 -6.32 -2.17
C PRO A 2 -14.95 -5.48 -1.24
N ARG A 3 -15.25 -5.48 0.05
CA ARG A 3 -14.36 -4.91 1.07
C ARG A 3 -13.28 -5.97 1.34
N ASP A 4 -12.05 -5.66 0.97
CA ASP A 4 -10.88 -6.46 1.34
C ASP A 4 -10.71 -6.44 2.88
N LYS A 5 -9.77 -7.22 3.44
CA LYS A 5 -9.61 -7.42 4.91
C LYS A 5 -9.58 -6.11 5.72
N TYR A 6 -9.04 -5.03 5.15
CA TYR A 6 -8.99 -3.68 5.76
C TYR A 6 -9.71 -2.61 4.91
N GLY A 7 -10.58 -3.01 3.99
CA GLY A 7 -11.34 -2.08 3.13
C GLY A 7 -10.59 -1.56 1.89
N TRP A 8 -11.26 -0.70 1.14
CA TRP A 8 -10.75 -0.10 -0.09
C TRP A 8 -9.70 0.97 0.20
N GLN A 9 -8.52 0.85 -0.41
CA GLN A 9 -7.43 1.81 -0.23
C GLN A 9 -7.47 2.88 -1.34
N PRO A 10 -7.59 4.18 -1.00
CA PRO A 10 -7.68 5.24 -2.01
C PRO A 10 -6.43 5.36 -2.89
N ALA A 11 -5.27 4.91 -2.41
CA ALA A 11 -4.03 4.91 -3.19
C ALA A 11 -4.16 4.25 -4.57
N LYS A 12 -4.98 3.20 -4.70
CA LYS A 12 -5.19 2.53 -6.00
C LYS A 12 -5.90 3.45 -7.01
N VAL A 13 -6.76 4.35 -6.55
CA VAL A 13 -7.42 5.35 -7.39
C VAL A 13 -6.42 6.41 -7.83
N GLU A 14 -5.57 6.88 -6.94
CA GLU A 14 -4.55 7.88 -7.27
C GLU A 14 -3.58 7.37 -8.33
N LEU A 15 -3.18 6.09 -8.25
CA LEU A 15 -2.40 5.46 -9.31
C LEU A 15 -3.13 5.42 -10.65
N PHE A 16 -4.42 5.05 -10.63
CA PHE A 16 -5.24 4.99 -11.84
C PHE A 16 -5.43 6.36 -12.49
N LYS A 17 -5.72 7.40 -11.71
CA LYS A 17 -5.84 8.79 -12.18
C LYS A 17 -4.57 9.26 -12.90
N ARG A 18 -3.40 8.87 -12.38
CA ARG A 18 -2.08 9.24 -12.91
C ARG A 18 -1.55 8.29 -13.98
N ARG A 19 -2.32 7.25 -14.35
CA ARG A 19 -1.92 6.21 -15.31
C ARG A 19 -0.61 5.52 -14.94
N LEU A 20 -0.33 5.41 -13.64
CA LEU A 20 0.85 4.73 -13.12
C LEU A 20 0.52 3.27 -12.86
N THR A 21 1.41 2.38 -13.31
CA THR A 21 1.32 0.96 -12.96
C THR A 21 1.94 0.70 -11.59
N ILE A 22 1.49 -0.36 -10.91
CA ILE A 22 2.06 -0.77 -9.62
C ILE A 22 3.56 -1.10 -9.78
N GLN A 23 3.96 -1.70 -10.90
CA GLN A 23 5.35 -2.03 -11.19
C GLN A 23 6.22 -0.77 -11.26
N GLN A 24 5.83 0.22 -12.06
CA GLN A 24 6.56 1.49 -12.18
C GLN A 24 6.73 2.18 -10.82
N VAL A 25 5.66 2.22 -10.03
CA VAL A 25 5.68 2.83 -8.70
C VAL A 25 6.59 2.06 -7.75
N ALA A 26 6.55 0.73 -7.81
CA ALA A 26 7.37 -0.12 -6.97
C ALA A 26 8.87 0.03 -7.29
N GLU A 27 9.21 0.10 -8.57
CA GLU A 27 10.56 0.39 -9.05
C GLU A 27 11.02 1.79 -8.59
N GLU A 28 10.18 2.80 -8.76
CA GLU A 28 10.47 4.19 -8.40
C GLU A 28 10.74 4.38 -6.90
N ILE A 29 9.95 3.74 -6.03
CA ILE A 29 10.10 3.85 -4.57
C ILE A 29 11.01 2.76 -3.97
N GLY A 30 11.58 1.88 -4.79
CA GLY A 30 12.54 0.86 -4.39
C GLY A 30 11.96 -0.27 -3.53
N VAL A 31 10.77 -0.77 -3.85
CA VAL A 31 10.08 -1.82 -3.07
C VAL A 31 9.64 -3.00 -3.95
N PRO A 32 9.46 -4.21 -3.38
CA PRO A 32 8.92 -5.32 -4.14
C PRO A 32 7.49 -5.04 -4.62
N GLU A 33 7.22 -5.19 -5.93
CA GLU A 33 5.91 -4.97 -6.53
C GLU A 33 4.81 -5.79 -5.83
N ARG A 34 5.11 -7.04 -5.47
CA ARG A 34 4.17 -7.91 -4.73
C ARG A 34 3.76 -7.31 -3.39
N HIS A 35 4.70 -6.68 -2.66
CA HIS A 35 4.41 -6.02 -1.40
C HIS A 35 3.51 -4.81 -1.61
N LEU A 36 3.86 -3.94 -2.56
CA LEU A 36 3.06 -2.76 -2.89
C LEU A 36 1.64 -3.14 -3.31
N ARG A 37 1.49 -4.14 -4.20
CA ARG A 37 0.18 -4.68 -4.60
C ARG A 37 -0.63 -5.13 -3.39
N ASN A 38 -0.02 -5.86 -2.45
CA ASN A 38 -0.71 -6.33 -1.25
C ASN A 38 -1.08 -5.18 -0.30
N ALA A 39 -0.23 -4.16 -0.17
CA ALA A 39 -0.50 -3.00 0.66
C ALA A 39 -1.68 -2.18 0.10
N LEU A 40 -1.68 -1.92 -1.21
CA LEU A 40 -2.76 -1.24 -1.91
C LEU A 40 -4.08 -2.03 -1.91
N ALA A 41 -4.02 -3.35 -1.74
CA ALA A 41 -5.19 -4.21 -1.60
C ALA A 41 -5.61 -4.44 -0.14
N GLY A 42 -5.02 -3.74 0.83
CA GLY A 42 -5.36 -3.93 2.24
C GLY A 42 -5.10 -5.36 2.73
N LYS A 43 -4.04 -6.03 2.24
CA LYS A 43 -3.68 -7.40 2.64
C LYS A 43 -2.47 -7.43 3.58
N THR A 44 -1.60 -6.44 3.50
CA THR A 44 -0.40 -6.32 4.34
C THR A 44 -0.16 -4.86 4.69
N TYR A 45 0.46 -4.60 5.84
CA TYR A 45 0.82 -3.24 6.23
C TYR A 45 1.88 -2.66 5.28
N PRO A 46 1.80 -1.36 4.94
CA PRO A 46 2.81 -0.73 4.08
C PRO A 46 4.14 -0.68 4.83
N MET A 47 5.21 -1.08 4.14
CA MET A 47 6.57 -1.01 4.68
C MET A 47 7.00 0.46 4.82
N PRO A 48 8.00 0.77 5.64
CA PRO A 48 8.46 2.15 5.85
C PRO A 48 8.79 2.88 4.54
N GLU A 49 9.34 2.16 3.55
CA GLU A 49 9.68 2.67 2.22
C GLU A 49 8.42 3.07 1.45
N VAL A 50 7.35 2.27 1.50
CA VAL A 50 6.04 2.63 0.92
C VAL A 50 5.45 3.83 1.64
N ARG A 51 5.51 3.88 2.97
CA ARG A 51 4.99 4.99 3.78
C ARG A 51 5.69 6.32 3.49
N ARG A 52 6.97 6.29 3.09
CA ARG A 52 7.75 7.49 2.75
C ARG A 52 7.69 7.83 1.26
N GLY A 53 7.81 6.82 0.40
CA GLY A 53 7.96 6.99 -1.04
C GLY A 53 6.64 7.29 -1.74
N LEU A 54 5.56 6.59 -1.38
CA LEU A 54 4.28 6.73 -2.07
C LEU A 54 3.66 8.13 -1.89
N PRO A 55 3.62 8.72 -0.68
CA PRO A 55 3.14 10.10 -0.51
C PRO A 55 3.96 11.13 -1.29
N ARG A 56 5.28 10.95 -1.36
CA ARG A 56 6.18 11.87 -2.09
C ARG A 56 5.97 11.76 -3.60
N LEU A 57 5.87 10.54 -4.12
CA LEU A 57 5.67 10.31 -5.55
C LEU A 57 4.30 10.82 -6.02
N LEU A 58 3.28 10.63 -5.19
CA LEU A 58 1.92 11.02 -5.51
C LEU A 58 1.58 12.44 -5.05
N ASP A 59 2.44 13.13 -4.29
CA ASP A 59 2.10 14.43 -3.69
C ASP A 59 0.72 14.39 -2.97
N VAL A 60 0.50 13.31 -2.21
CA VAL A 60 -0.75 13.07 -1.47
C VAL A 60 -0.38 12.60 -0.06
N PRO A 61 -1.03 13.13 1.00
CA PRO A 61 -0.77 12.70 2.38
C PRO A 61 -0.94 11.19 2.57
N LEU A 62 -0.10 10.58 3.42
CA LEU A 62 -0.16 9.15 3.69
C LEU A 62 -1.53 8.70 4.24
N SER A 63 -2.18 9.53 5.05
CA SER A 63 -3.53 9.34 5.59
C SER A 63 -4.61 9.25 4.52
N ASP A 64 -4.38 9.85 3.35
CA ASP A 64 -5.34 9.87 2.25
C ASP A 64 -5.09 8.70 1.29
N LEU A 65 -3.94 8.02 1.42
CA LEU A 65 -3.55 6.87 0.62
C LEU A 65 -3.93 5.53 1.27
N PHE A 66 -3.92 5.48 2.61
CA PHE A 66 -4.22 4.29 3.40
C PHE A 66 -5.18 4.60 4.54
N CYS A 67 -6.04 3.65 4.91
CA CYS A 67 -6.90 3.79 6.09
C CYS A 67 -6.08 3.75 7.39
N ALA A 68 -6.65 4.28 8.48
CA ALA A 68 -5.97 4.41 9.78
C ALA A 68 -5.48 3.05 10.31
N GLU A 69 -6.28 1.99 10.16
CA GLU A 69 -5.94 0.63 10.61
C GLU A 69 -4.67 0.10 9.93
N MET A 70 -4.41 0.50 8.68
CA MET A 70 -3.20 0.11 7.95
C MET A 70 -1.96 0.90 8.39
N LEU A 71 -2.15 2.05 9.03
CA LEU A 71 -1.08 2.92 9.51
C LEU A 71 -0.69 2.60 10.96
N GLU A 72 -1.64 2.14 11.78
CA GLU A 72 -1.44 1.84 13.21
C GLU A 72 -0.45 0.70 13.46
N ALA A 73 -0.45 -0.35 12.64
CA ALA A 73 0.45 -1.48 12.84
C ALA A 73 1.78 -1.30 12.07
N SER A 74 2.89 -1.65 12.70
CA SER A 74 4.19 -1.73 12.04
C SER A 74 4.25 -2.91 11.07
N TYR A 75 4.86 -2.71 9.90
CA TYR A 75 5.18 -3.80 8.99
C TYR A 75 6.12 -4.79 9.66
N ASP A 76 5.69 -6.05 9.75
CA ASP A 76 6.50 -7.16 10.27
C ASP A 76 6.84 -8.11 9.11
N PRO A 77 8.10 -8.15 8.66
CA PRO A 77 8.52 -9.00 7.53
C PRO A 77 8.37 -10.49 7.84
N ARG A 78 8.28 -10.89 9.12
CA ARG A 78 8.09 -12.30 9.55
C ARG A 78 6.62 -12.70 9.55
N LYS A 79 5.69 -11.75 9.63
CA LYS A 79 4.24 -11.96 9.52
C LYS A 79 3.70 -11.90 8.09
N GLY A 80 4.60 -11.87 7.10
CA GLY A 80 4.27 -11.90 5.67
C GLY A 80 3.72 -13.25 5.18
N SER A 81 2.74 -13.83 5.88
CA SER A 81 1.77 -14.87 5.47
C SER A 81 0.99 -15.36 6.70
N ALA A 82 0.21 -14.49 7.34
CA ALA A 82 -0.75 -14.92 8.37
C ALA A 82 -2.18 -14.92 7.81
N VAL A 83 -2.48 -15.96 7.03
CA VAL A 83 -3.81 -16.50 6.73
C VAL A 83 -3.63 -17.99 7.09
N ARG A 84 -4.34 -18.63 8.03
CA ARG A 84 -5.59 -18.39 8.76
C ARG A 84 -5.54 -19.23 10.05
N SER A 85 -6.38 -18.86 11.02
CA SER A 85 -6.87 -19.75 12.08
C SER A 85 -7.64 -20.94 11.52
#